data_AF-T0DJ52-F1
#
_entry.id   AF-T0DJ52-F1
#
_cell.length_a   1.000
_cell.length_b   1.000
_cell.length_c   1.000
_cell.angle_alpha   90.00
_cell.angle_beta   90.00
_cell.angle_gamma   90.00
#
_symmetry.space_group_name_H-M   'P 1'
#
loop_
_entity.id
_entity.type
_entity.pdbx_description
1 polymer ?
#
loop_
_entity_poly.entity_id
_entity_poly.type
_entity_poly.pdbx_seq_one_letter_code
_entity_poly.pdbx_strand_id
1 'polypeptide(L)'
;MRGTFFLKPLELNLEIAGESWPQGDQINGELTIKTHGEADLSKIGIHLCEVNIKKFKAKDESAFKVIETVEANGEQTSFSFKLAENCLITEKATSLYVVCGDLDSPFECGHLLLDILPNKNILSFIEIFENFLKFKFKPLKNKAGMIQAKITPPDIKDWTSIQTMNLGMSCVDNHLSLDFTFKVKKMSYEGGAVETKEVKINNKVEFKPKDYILFESTLNQDFIIGELNKVLDEVRFKPLT
;
A
#
# COMPACT_ATOMS: atom_id res chain seq x y z
N MET A 1 7.62 15.46 10.09
CA MET A 1 8.33 14.41 10.85
C MET A 1 9.79 14.81 11.07
N ARG A 2 10.39 14.50 12.23
CA ARG A 2 11.82 14.83 12.51
C ARG A 2 12.49 13.81 13.41
N GLY A 3 13.81 13.67 13.29
CA GLY A 3 14.63 12.82 14.16
C GLY A 3 16.07 13.32 14.30
N THR A 4 16.65 13.12 15.48
CA THR A 4 18.07 13.39 15.76
C THR A 4 18.77 12.07 16.08
N PHE A 5 19.88 11.80 15.41
CA PHE A 5 20.63 10.56 15.51
C PHE A 5 22.11 10.85 15.76
N PHE A 6 22.77 10.02 16.55
CA PHE A 6 24.17 10.21 16.91
C PHE A 6 25.01 9.06 16.36
N LEU A 7 25.85 9.36 15.37
CA LEU A 7 26.82 8.46 14.77
C LEU A 7 28.21 9.06 15.02
N LYS A 8 28.75 8.87 16.24
CA LYS A 8 29.94 9.60 16.71
C LYS A 8 31.08 9.59 15.66
N PRO A 9 31.66 10.76 15.34
CA PRO A 9 31.49 12.07 15.99
C PRO A 9 30.36 12.95 15.39
N LEU A 10 29.48 12.38 14.57
CA LEU A 10 28.39 13.08 13.88
C LEU A 10 27.10 13.12 14.70
N GLU A 11 26.42 14.25 14.63
CA GLU A 11 25.01 14.43 14.99
C GLU A 11 24.23 14.72 13.71
N LEU A 12 23.29 13.84 13.39
CA LEU A 12 22.46 13.89 12.18
C LEU A 12 21.05 14.34 12.58
N ASN A 13 20.58 15.45 12.01
CA ASN A 13 19.23 15.94 12.18
C ASN A 13 18.49 15.78 10.85
N LEU A 14 17.51 14.88 10.82
CA LEU A 14 16.70 14.59 9.64
C LEU A 14 15.32 15.20 9.83
N GLU A 15 14.94 16.10 8.93
CA GLU A 15 13.63 16.74 8.89
C GLU A 15 12.91 16.39 7.59
N ILE A 16 11.66 15.97 7.69
CA ILE A 16 10.81 15.59 6.56
C ILE A 16 9.52 16.39 6.64
N ALA A 17 9.16 17.08 5.55
CA ALA A 17 7.97 17.91 5.46
C ALA A 17 6.70 17.06 5.32
N GLY A 18 5.87 17.05 6.37
CA GLY A 18 4.64 16.26 6.45
C GLY A 18 4.73 15.13 7.47
N GLU A 19 3.62 14.41 7.63
CA GLU A 19 3.51 13.28 8.55
C GLU A 19 2.99 12.00 7.86
N SER A 20 2.20 12.15 6.79
CA SER A 20 1.75 11.05 5.94
C SER A 20 1.67 11.47 4.48
N TRP A 21 1.84 10.50 3.59
CA TRP A 21 1.91 10.73 2.14
C TRP A 21 1.17 9.61 1.39
N PRO A 22 0.14 9.93 0.60
CA PRO A 22 -0.40 9.02 -0.40
C PRO A 22 0.66 8.49 -1.38
N GLN A 23 0.47 7.27 -1.88
CA GLN A 23 1.25 6.78 -3.02
C GLN A 23 1.20 7.78 -4.20
N GLY A 24 2.34 8.02 -4.82
CA GLY A 24 2.49 9.02 -5.88
C GLY A 24 2.88 10.42 -5.40
N ASP A 25 2.83 10.71 -4.09
CA ASP A 25 3.25 12.02 -3.58
C ASP A 25 4.77 12.21 -3.59
N GLN A 26 5.20 13.44 -3.34
CA GLN A 26 6.61 13.81 -3.23
C GLN A 26 6.96 14.03 -1.77
N ILE A 27 8.02 13.37 -1.31
CA ILE A 27 8.57 13.55 0.03
C ILE A 27 9.73 14.52 -0.07
N ASN A 28 9.65 15.62 0.66
CA ASN A 28 10.71 16.62 0.73
C ASN A 28 11.28 16.66 2.14
N GLY A 29 12.58 16.87 2.25
CA GLY A 29 13.24 16.97 3.53
C GLY A 29 14.64 17.52 3.44
N GLU A 30 15.29 17.53 4.59
CA GLU A 30 16.64 18.01 4.77
C GLU A 30 17.38 17.17 5.82
N LEU A 31 18.63 16.84 5.52
CA LEU A 31 19.59 16.30 6.47
C LEU A 31 20.58 17.40 6.85
N THR A 32 20.69 17.65 8.15
CA THR A 32 21.69 18.54 8.73
C THR A 32 22.68 17.72 9.56
N ILE A 33 23.96 17.83 9.22
CA ILE A 33 25.07 17.10 9.81
C ILE A 33 25.90 18.08 10.63
N LYS A 34 26.03 17.82 11.93
CA LYS A 34 26.99 18.52 12.79
C LYS A 34 28.13 17.59 13.15
N THR A 35 29.35 18.09 13.02
CA THR A 35 30.56 17.32 13.30
C THR A 35 31.18 17.78 14.61
N HIS A 36 31.36 16.86 15.56
CA HIS A 36 31.97 17.13 16.87
C HIS A 36 33.43 16.64 16.93
N GLY A 37 34.16 16.69 15.82
CA GLY A 37 35.53 16.18 15.67
C GLY A 37 35.98 16.08 14.22
N GLU A 38 36.98 15.25 13.91
CA GLU A 38 37.31 14.87 12.53
C GLU A 38 36.38 13.76 12.05
N ALA A 39 35.74 13.93 10.90
CA ALA A 39 34.87 12.93 10.29
C ALA A 39 34.97 12.94 8.77
N ASP A 40 34.88 11.76 8.17
CA ASP A 40 34.71 11.60 6.73
C ASP A 40 33.21 11.57 6.39
N LEU A 41 32.78 12.53 5.57
CA LEU A 41 31.39 12.65 5.14
C LEU A 41 31.12 11.95 3.79
N SER A 42 32.14 11.39 3.14
CA SER A 42 32.02 10.82 1.78
C SER A 42 31.05 9.63 1.69
N LYS A 43 30.79 8.97 2.82
CA LYS A 43 29.84 7.84 2.94
C LYS A 43 28.50 8.21 3.53
N ILE A 44 28.35 9.47 3.95
CA ILE A 44 27.14 9.92 4.61
C ILE A 44 26.13 10.31 3.55
N GLY A 45 24.88 9.91 3.74
CA GLY A 45 23.81 10.35 2.88
C GLY A 45 22.45 9.91 3.39
N ILE A 46 21.53 9.80 2.44
CA ILE A 46 20.12 9.54 2.66
C ILE A 46 19.67 8.47 1.68
N HIS A 47 19.00 7.44 2.20
CA HIS A 47 18.32 6.44 1.39
C HIS A 47 16.81 6.50 1.61
N LEU A 48 16.06 6.36 0.51
CA LEU A 48 14.70 5.85 0.57
C LEU A 48 14.76 4.32 0.44
N CYS A 49 14.22 3.60 1.41
CA CYS A 49 14.26 2.15 1.46
C CYS A 49 12.87 1.53 1.59
N GLU A 50 12.62 0.43 0.89
CA GLU A 50 11.62 -0.55 1.32
C GLU A 50 12.21 -1.38 2.46
N VAL A 51 11.45 -1.55 3.54
CA VAL A 51 11.91 -2.27 4.72
C VAL A 51 10.94 -3.37 5.11
N ASN A 52 11.46 -4.59 5.26
CA ASN A 52 10.77 -5.67 5.94
C ASN A 52 10.97 -5.56 7.46
N ILE A 53 9.91 -5.22 8.18
CA ILE A 53 9.97 -4.87 9.61
C ILE A 53 10.42 -6.06 10.46
N LYS A 54 10.05 -7.30 10.10
CA LYS A 54 10.46 -8.49 10.84
C LYS A 54 11.96 -8.75 10.69
N LYS A 55 12.48 -8.67 9.46
CA LYS A 55 13.90 -8.84 9.17
C LYS A 55 14.75 -7.71 9.76
N PHE A 56 14.24 -6.48 9.71
CA PHE A 56 14.90 -5.31 10.31
C PHE A 56 15.14 -5.53 11.81
N LYS A 57 14.10 -5.97 12.54
CA LYS A 57 14.22 -6.32 13.97
C LYS A 57 15.20 -7.47 14.24
N ALA A 58 15.41 -8.35 13.28
CA ALA A 58 16.34 -9.47 13.36
C ALA A 58 17.77 -9.12 12.92
N LYS A 59 18.03 -7.86 12.52
CA LYS A 59 19.30 -7.41 11.92
C LYS A 59 19.74 -8.23 10.71
N ASP A 60 18.78 -8.67 9.89
CA ASP A 60 19.04 -9.38 8.63
C ASP A 60 19.31 -8.37 7.52
N GLU A 61 20.48 -8.43 6.87
CA GLU A 61 20.90 -7.51 5.80
C GLU A 61 19.87 -7.39 4.67
N SER A 62 19.11 -8.45 4.40
CA SER A 62 18.03 -8.44 3.40
C SER A 62 16.74 -7.75 3.86
N ALA A 63 16.78 -7.07 5.02
CA ALA A 63 15.68 -6.24 5.52
C ALA A 63 15.44 -5.00 4.67
N PHE A 64 16.50 -4.44 4.10
CA PHE A 64 16.47 -3.20 3.34
C PHE A 64 16.55 -3.50 1.85
N LYS A 65 15.77 -2.75 1.07
CA LYS A 65 15.93 -2.63 -0.36
C LYS A 65 15.95 -1.14 -0.70
N VAL A 66 17.12 -0.65 -1.07
CA VAL A 66 17.32 0.75 -1.45
C VAL A 66 16.54 1.03 -2.74
N ILE A 67 15.74 2.10 -2.72
CA ILE A 67 15.00 2.62 -3.86
C ILE A 67 15.78 3.75 -4.51
N GLU A 68 16.22 4.72 -3.70
CA GLU A 68 16.88 5.94 -4.16
C GLU A 68 17.89 6.42 -3.12
N THR A 69 18.93 7.11 -3.57
CA THR A 69 20.04 7.60 -2.75
C THR A 69 20.31 9.07 -3.05
N VAL A 70 20.54 9.85 -2.00
CA VAL A 70 21.10 11.19 -2.06
C VAL A 70 22.33 11.23 -1.16
N GLU A 71 23.51 11.40 -1.76
CA GLU A 71 24.75 11.59 -1.01
C GLU A 71 24.73 12.94 -0.29
N ALA A 72 25.32 13.01 0.91
CA ALA A 72 25.43 14.27 1.63
C ALA A 72 26.35 15.23 0.87
N ASN A 73 25.90 16.48 0.70
CA ASN A 73 26.66 17.55 0.09
C ASN A 73 27.01 18.61 1.15
N GLY A 74 27.95 18.27 2.02
CA GLY A 74 28.36 19.13 3.14
C GLY A 74 27.47 18.99 4.38
N GLU A 75 27.41 20.04 5.19
CA GLU A 75 26.69 20.03 6.48
C GLU A 75 25.17 20.03 6.34
N GLN A 76 24.63 20.41 5.18
CA GLN A 76 23.20 20.50 4.95
C GLN A 76 22.88 20.00 3.56
N THR A 77 21.97 19.03 3.47
CA THR A 77 21.59 18.39 2.21
C THR A 77 20.07 18.30 2.13
N SER A 78 19.46 19.10 1.26
CA SER A 78 18.05 18.96 0.93
C SER A 78 17.85 17.77 -0.02
N PHE A 79 16.74 17.07 0.13
CA PHE A 79 16.39 15.94 -0.72
C PHE A 79 14.91 15.94 -1.09
N SER A 80 14.62 15.25 -2.19
CA SER A 80 13.26 15.09 -2.68
C SER A 80 13.09 13.73 -3.34
N PHE A 81 12.18 12.91 -2.80
CA PHE A 81 11.87 11.59 -3.33
C PHE A 81 10.46 11.58 -3.92
N LYS A 82 10.33 11.19 -5.19
CA LYS A 82 9.03 10.96 -5.82
C LYS A 82 8.59 9.52 -5.53
N LEU A 83 7.52 9.35 -4.75
CA LEU A 83 6.97 8.03 -4.50
C LEU A 83 6.35 7.47 -5.79
N ALA A 84 6.64 6.20 -6.07
CA ALA A 84 5.92 5.49 -7.13
C ALA A 84 4.43 5.35 -6.76
N GLU A 85 3.55 5.41 -7.76
CA GLU A 85 2.09 5.37 -7.54
C GLU A 85 1.57 4.03 -6.99
N ASN A 86 2.39 2.97 -7.06
CA ASN A 86 2.16 1.67 -6.44
C ASN A 86 3.28 1.27 -5.47
N CYS A 87 3.95 2.23 -4.83
CA CYS A 87 4.92 1.91 -3.78
C CYS A 87 4.26 1.21 -2.58
N LEU A 88 5.05 0.66 -1.66
CA LEU A 88 4.48 0.00 -0.48
C LEU A 88 3.72 1.01 0.40
N ILE A 89 2.50 0.67 0.80
CA ILE A 89 1.81 1.38 1.88
C ILE A 89 2.38 0.96 3.23
N THR A 90 2.18 1.76 4.26
CA THR A 90 2.62 1.42 5.61
C THR A 90 1.71 0.35 6.20
N GLU A 91 2.25 -0.84 6.44
CA GLU A 91 1.55 -1.93 7.12
C GLU A 91 2.46 -2.68 8.10
N LYS A 92 1.96 -3.74 8.75
CA LYS A 92 2.65 -4.37 9.88
C LYS A 92 3.92 -5.13 9.47
N ALA A 93 3.98 -5.64 8.25
CA ALA A 93 5.13 -6.43 7.79
C ALA A 93 6.12 -5.62 6.96
N THR A 94 5.66 -4.62 6.22
CA THR A 94 6.47 -3.83 5.29
C THR A 94 6.11 -2.35 5.33
N SER A 95 7.10 -1.48 5.09
CA SER A 95 6.89 -0.03 4.93
C SER A 95 8.06 0.62 4.20
N LEU A 96 7.93 1.91 3.88
CA LEU A 96 9.03 2.76 3.44
C LEU A 96 9.69 3.48 4.63
N TYR A 97 11.01 3.63 4.55
CA TYR A 97 11.81 4.36 5.52
C TYR A 97 12.71 5.36 4.80
N VAL A 98 12.94 6.51 5.43
CA VAL A 98 14.10 7.35 5.13
C VAL A 98 15.20 7.00 6.12
N VAL A 99 16.36 6.62 5.60
CA VAL A 99 17.54 6.22 6.37
C VAL A 99 18.63 7.27 6.15
N CYS A 100 19.30 7.73 7.20
CA CYS A 100 20.38 8.72 7.10
C CYS A 100 21.60 8.33 7.94
N GLY A 101 22.80 8.50 7.38
CA GLY A 101 24.07 8.16 8.03
C GLY A 101 25.03 7.47 7.07
N ASP A 102 25.91 6.62 7.59
CA ASP A 102 26.83 5.80 6.79
C ASP A 102 26.05 4.75 5.98
N LEU A 103 25.95 4.98 4.68
CA LEU A 103 25.12 4.20 3.77
C LEU A 103 25.59 2.73 3.63
N ASP A 104 26.85 2.44 3.97
CA ASP A 104 27.38 1.08 4.02
C ASP A 104 26.90 0.28 5.25
N SER A 105 26.37 0.97 6.28
CA SER A 105 26.00 0.41 7.58
C SER A 105 24.55 0.75 7.98
N PRO A 106 23.53 0.31 7.22
CA PRO A 106 22.15 0.80 7.36
C PRO A 106 21.50 0.54 8.72
N PHE A 107 21.99 -0.43 9.50
CA PHE A 107 21.48 -0.70 10.85
C PHE A 107 21.99 0.28 11.92
N GLU A 108 23.11 0.95 11.65
CA GLU A 108 23.70 1.95 12.54
C GLU A 108 23.26 3.38 12.15
N CYS A 109 22.55 3.51 11.03
CA CYS A 109 21.95 4.76 10.58
C CYS A 109 20.73 5.19 11.41
N GLY A 110 20.48 6.50 11.37
CA GLY A 110 19.17 7.05 11.71
C GLY A 110 18.11 6.59 10.73
N HIS A 111 16.90 6.34 11.23
CA HIS A 111 15.79 5.85 10.40
C HIS A 111 14.47 6.47 10.84
N LEU A 112 13.69 6.93 9.88
CA LEU A 112 12.33 7.41 10.07
C LEU A 112 11.38 6.55 9.22
N LEU A 113 10.43 5.91 9.89
CA LEU A 113 9.33 5.18 9.26
C LEU A 113 8.37 6.18 8.63
N LEU A 114 8.13 6.08 7.33
CA LEU A 114 7.14 6.90 6.64
C LEU A 114 5.74 6.31 6.83
N ASP A 115 4.72 7.18 6.93
CA ASP A 115 3.31 6.80 6.88
C ASP A 115 2.78 6.96 5.45
N ILE A 116 2.84 5.88 4.69
CA ILE A 116 2.44 5.83 3.28
C ILE A 116 1.01 5.32 3.20
N LEU A 117 0.13 6.17 2.69
CA LEU A 117 -1.29 5.87 2.50
C LEU A 117 -1.53 5.33 1.08
N PRO A 118 -2.57 4.50 0.86
CA PRO A 118 -3.01 4.17 -0.48
C PRO A 118 -3.27 5.42 -1.32
N ASN A 119 -3.14 5.29 -2.65
CA ASN A 119 -3.56 6.32 -3.58
C ASN A 119 -5.01 6.79 -3.29
N LYS A 120 -5.29 8.08 -3.45
CA LYS A 120 -6.60 8.69 -3.14
C LYS A 120 -7.75 8.01 -3.88
N ASN A 121 -7.56 7.60 -5.14
CA ASN A 121 -8.59 6.90 -5.91
C ASN A 121 -8.92 5.53 -5.31
N ILE A 122 -7.92 4.83 -4.75
CA ILE A 122 -8.12 3.55 -4.05
C ILE A 122 -8.91 3.79 -2.75
N LEU A 123 -8.56 4.83 -1.98
CA LEU A 123 -9.27 5.18 -0.75
C LEU A 123 -10.74 5.51 -1.04
N SER A 124 -11.01 6.39 -2.01
CA SER A 124 -12.37 6.74 -2.40
C SER A 124 -13.14 5.55 -2.97
N PHE A 125 -12.48 4.65 -3.70
CA PHE A 125 -13.10 3.40 -4.13
C PHE A 125 -13.52 2.51 -2.95
N ILE A 126 -12.64 2.35 -1.95
CA ILE A 126 -12.94 1.60 -0.72
C ILE A 126 -14.15 2.25 -0.02
N GLU A 127 -14.15 3.57 0.13
CA GLU A 127 -15.27 4.30 0.74
C GLU A 127 -16.59 4.06 0.00
N ILE A 128 -16.59 4.04 -1.34
CA ILE A 128 -17.81 3.74 -2.11
C ILE A 128 -18.29 2.30 -1.80
N PHE A 129 -17.36 1.35 -1.81
CA PHE A 129 -17.66 -0.06 -1.57
C PHE A 129 -18.21 -0.28 -0.14
N GLU A 130 -17.67 0.41 0.86
CA GLU A 130 -18.13 0.32 2.24
C GLU A 130 -19.44 1.07 2.49
N ASN A 131 -19.58 2.29 1.95
CA ASN A 131 -20.72 3.15 2.25
C ASN A 131 -21.97 2.76 1.47
N PHE A 132 -21.84 2.36 0.20
CA PHE A 132 -23.00 2.06 -0.65
C PHE A 132 -23.32 0.56 -0.71
N LEU A 133 -22.30 -0.30 -0.77
CA LEU A 133 -22.50 -1.75 -0.85
C LEU A 133 -22.46 -2.44 0.52
N LYS A 134 -22.06 -1.72 1.59
CA LYS A 134 -22.05 -2.21 2.99
C LYS A 134 -21.10 -3.38 3.26
N PHE A 135 -20.18 -3.65 2.34
CA PHE A 135 -19.08 -4.57 2.59
C PHE A 135 -18.04 -3.90 3.50
N LYS A 136 -17.24 -4.67 4.21
CA LYS A 136 -16.23 -4.15 5.15
C LYS A 136 -14.84 -4.63 4.80
N PHE A 137 -13.86 -3.73 4.73
CA PHE A 137 -12.48 -4.06 4.46
C PHE A 137 -11.75 -4.41 5.76
N LYS A 138 -10.99 -5.51 5.73
CA LYS A 138 -9.96 -5.78 6.73
C LYS A 138 -8.71 -4.93 6.43
N PRO A 139 -7.76 -4.81 7.39
CA PRO A 139 -6.54 -4.06 7.17
C PRO A 139 -5.83 -4.41 5.87
N LEU A 140 -5.46 -3.36 5.13
CA LEU A 140 -4.80 -3.43 3.85
C LEU A 140 -3.39 -4.02 4.01
N LYS A 141 -2.91 -4.71 2.96
CA LYS A 141 -1.59 -5.35 2.94
C LYS A 141 -0.92 -5.16 1.59
N ASN A 142 0.39 -5.00 1.58
CA ASN A 142 1.17 -5.09 0.35
C ASN A 142 1.27 -6.56 -0.09
N LYS A 143 0.91 -6.85 -1.34
CA LYS A 143 1.15 -8.18 -1.93
C LYS A 143 1.20 -8.12 -3.45
N ALA A 144 2.26 -8.70 -4.02
CA ALA A 144 2.42 -8.85 -5.47
C ALA A 144 2.28 -7.53 -6.24
N GLY A 145 2.86 -6.44 -5.72
CA GLY A 145 2.79 -5.12 -6.36
C GLY A 145 1.43 -4.41 -6.27
N MET A 146 0.49 -4.96 -5.49
CA MET A 146 -0.83 -4.38 -5.25
C MET A 146 -1.11 -4.21 -3.76
N ILE A 147 -2.09 -3.37 -3.46
CA ILE A 147 -2.74 -3.33 -2.16
C ILE A 147 -3.80 -4.41 -2.14
N GLN A 148 -3.75 -5.31 -1.16
CA GLN A 148 -4.74 -6.35 -0.97
C GLN A 148 -5.56 -6.15 0.29
N ALA A 149 -6.85 -6.44 0.17
CA ALA A 149 -7.77 -6.47 1.29
C ALA A 149 -8.57 -7.78 1.29
N LYS A 150 -8.78 -8.33 2.48
CA LYS A 150 -9.86 -9.31 2.70
C LYS A 150 -11.13 -8.53 2.99
N ILE A 151 -12.20 -8.85 2.28
CA ILE A 151 -13.47 -8.14 2.38
C ILE A 151 -14.49 -9.05 3.06
N THR A 152 -15.34 -8.46 3.89
CA THR A 152 -16.45 -9.13 4.57
C THR A 152 -17.76 -8.64 3.96
N PRO A 153 -18.58 -9.52 3.37
CA PRO A 153 -19.88 -9.13 2.83
C PRO A 153 -20.85 -8.68 3.93
N PRO A 154 -21.88 -7.89 3.61
CA PRO A 154 -22.95 -7.59 4.54
C PRO A 154 -23.73 -8.86 4.89
N ASP A 155 -24.27 -8.91 6.10
CA ASP A 155 -24.98 -10.07 6.64
C ASP A 155 -26.43 -10.12 6.09
N ILE A 156 -26.55 -10.44 4.80
CA ILE A 156 -27.82 -10.64 4.11
C ILE A 156 -27.76 -11.91 3.25
N LYS A 157 -28.94 -12.48 2.96
CA LYS A 157 -29.08 -13.80 2.29
C LYS A 157 -28.29 -13.90 0.99
N ASP A 158 -28.24 -12.81 0.24
CA ASP A 158 -27.60 -12.68 -1.07
C ASP A 158 -26.12 -13.08 -1.09
N TRP A 159 -25.42 -12.95 0.04
CA TRP A 159 -23.96 -13.17 0.12
C TRP A 159 -23.56 -14.39 0.93
N THR A 160 -24.54 -15.19 1.39
CA THR A 160 -24.31 -16.36 2.27
C THR A 160 -23.46 -17.45 1.62
N SER A 161 -23.39 -17.50 0.29
CA SER A 161 -22.53 -18.41 -0.47
C SER A 161 -21.04 -18.03 -0.41
N ILE A 162 -20.69 -16.77 -0.09
CA ILE A 162 -19.32 -16.26 -0.12
C ILE A 162 -18.59 -16.68 1.16
N GLN A 163 -17.62 -17.57 1.04
CA GLN A 163 -16.75 -17.99 2.15
C GLN A 163 -15.58 -17.03 2.35
N THR A 164 -14.98 -16.58 1.25
CA THR A 164 -13.94 -15.54 1.28
C THR A 164 -14.03 -14.64 0.08
N MET A 165 -13.82 -13.34 0.28
CA MET A 165 -13.60 -12.36 -0.76
C MET A 165 -12.28 -11.65 -0.50
N ASN A 166 -11.42 -11.60 -1.50
CA ASN A 166 -10.22 -10.77 -1.49
C ASN A 166 -10.24 -9.86 -2.71
N LEU A 167 -9.65 -8.68 -2.56
CA LEU A 167 -9.52 -7.69 -3.62
C LEU A 167 -8.08 -7.19 -3.65
N GLY A 168 -7.44 -7.29 -4.82
CA GLY A 168 -6.22 -6.54 -5.15
C GLY A 168 -6.57 -5.22 -5.82
N MET A 169 -5.85 -4.16 -5.48
CA MET A 169 -6.05 -2.80 -5.97
C MET A 169 -4.70 -2.18 -6.32
N SER A 170 -4.63 -1.51 -7.47
CA SER A 170 -3.49 -0.70 -7.87
C SER A 170 -3.97 0.48 -8.71
N CYS A 171 -3.27 1.61 -8.66
CA CYS A 171 -3.61 2.79 -9.44
C CYS A 171 -2.35 3.41 -10.03
N VAL A 172 -2.27 3.47 -11.36
CA VAL A 172 -1.15 4.08 -12.09
C VAL A 172 -1.70 4.99 -13.17
N ASP A 173 -1.23 6.23 -13.26
CA ASP A 173 -1.71 7.25 -14.20
C ASP A 173 -3.24 7.37 -14.14
N ASN A 174 -3.80 7.30 -12.92
CA ASN A 174 -5.24 7.25 -12.67
C ASN A 174 -6.00 6.08 -13.35
N HIS A 175 -5.31 5.02 -13.74
CA HIS A 175 -5.93 3.77 -14.17
C HIS A 175 -6.07 2.86 -12.95
N LEU A 176 -7.29 2.66 -12.48
CA LEU A 176 -7.59 1.81 -11.33
C LEU A 176 -7.81 0.36 -11.79
N SER A 177 -6.99 -0.56 -11.29
CA SER A 177 -7.14 -2.00 -11.53
C SER A 177 -7.61 -2.70 -10.26
N LEU A 178 -8.60 -3.58 -10.42
CA LEU A 178 -9.28 -4.30 -9.36
C LEU A 178 -9.29 -5.80 -9.65
N ASP A 179 -8.63 -6.58 -8.79
CA ASP A 179 -8.47 -8.02 -8.92
C ASP A 179 -9.29 -8.73 -7.83
N PHE A 180 -10.51 -9.13 -8.17
CA PHE A 180 -11.40 -9.85 -7.28
C PHE A 180 -11.07 -11.35 -7.25
N THR A 181 -11.05 -11.92 -6.05
CA THR A 181 -10.97 -13.36 -5.83
C THR A 181 -12.00 -13.80 -4.81
N PHE A 182 -12.95 -14.61 -5.25
CA PHE A 182 -13.99 -15.20 -4.42
C PHE A 182 -13.75 -16.69 -4.21
N LYS A 183 -14.07 -17.17 -3.02
CA LYS A 183 -14.37 -18.58 -2.76
C LYS A 183 -15.84 -18.67 -2.39
N VAL A 184 -16.61 -19.40 -3.19
CA VAL A 184 -18.04 -19.55 -3.01
C VAL A 184 -18.40 -21.01 -2.81
N LYS A 185 -19.36 -21.28 -1.94
CA LYS A 185 -19.94 -22.60 -1.75
C LYS A 185 -21.12 -22.78 -2.71
N LYS A 186 -21.02 -23.72 -3.65
CA LYS A 186 -22.08 -24.05 -4.61
C LYS A 186 -22.60 -25.47 -4.36
N MET A 187 -23.90 -25.68 -4.55
CA MET A 187 -24.49 -27.01 -4.53
C MET A 187 -24.12 -27.76 -5.81
N SER A 188 -23.75 -29.03 -5.70
CA SER A 188 -23.48 -29.94 -6.79
C SER A 188 -24.33 -31.20 -6.66
N TYR A 189 -24.92 -31.63 -7.77
CA TYR A 189 -25.71 -32.85 -7.88
C TYR A 189 -24.89 -33.89 -8.66
N GLU A 190 -23.83 -34.41 -8.02
CA GLU A 190 -23.02 -35.50 -8.57
C GLU A 190 -23.43 -36.80 -7.87
N GLY A 191 -23.68 -37.87 -8.63
CA GLY A 191 -23.94 -39.21 -8.07
C GLY A 191 -25.26 -39.41 -7.32
N GLY A 192 -26.24 -38.51 -7.47
CA GLY A 192 -27.56 -38.64 -6.82
C GLY A 192 -27.60 -38.14 -5.36
N ALA A 193 -26.48 -37.62 -4.84
CA ALA A 193 -26.42 -36.93 -3.55
C ALA A 193 -26.30 -35.41 -3.75
N VAL A 194 -26.89 -34.64 -2.83
CA VAL A 194 -26.69 -33.18 -2.78
C VAL A 194 -25.43 -32.92 -1.97
N GLU A 195 -24.36 -32.53 -2.64
CA GLU A 195 -23.12 -32.12 -2.00
C GLU A 195 -22.86 -30.63 -2.23
N THR A 196 -21.95 -30.06 -1.44
CA THR A 196 -21.52 -28.68 -1.61
C THR A 196 -20.03 -28.63 -1.95
N LYS A 197 -19.69 -28.02 -3.09
CA LYS A 197 -18.32 -27.80 -3.54
C LYS A 197 -17.91 -26.33 -3.36
N GLU A 198 -16.66 -26.13 -2.96
CA GLU A 198 -16.01 -24.82 -3.00
C GLU A 198 -15.56 -24.53 -4.43
N VAL A 199 -15.93 -23.36 -4.95
CA VAL A 199 -15.53 -22.89 -6.28
C VAL A 199 -14.80 -21.56 -6.12
N LYS A 200 -13.63 -21.45 -6.75
CA LYS A 200 -12.86 -20.21 -6.82
C LYS A 200 -13.25 -19.44 -8.08
N ILE A 201 -13.61 -18.17 -7.93
CA ILE A 201 -13.97 -17.27 -9.04
C ILE A 201 -13.02 -16.08 -8.98
N ASN A 202 -12.41 -15.72 -10.11
CA ASN A 202 -11.54 -14.55 -10.22
C ASN A 202 -12.10 -13.61 -11.27
N ASN A 203 -12.17 -12.33 -10.97
CA ASN A 203 -12.60 -11.29 -11.89
C ASN A 203 -11.62 -10.13 -11.86
N LYS A 204 -11.31 -9.58 -13.03
CA LYS A 204 -10.47 -8.41 -13.18
C LYS A 204 -11.31 -7.29 -13.77
N VAL A 205 -11.27 -6.12 -13.14
CA VAL A 205 -11.94 -4.91 -13.62
C VAL A 205 -10.92 -3.80 -13.69
N GLU A 206 -10.93 -3.05 -14.80
CA GLU A 206 -10.04 -1.91 -15.01
C GLU A 206 -10.89 -0.69 -15.33
N PHE A 207 -10.65 0.41 -14.61
CA PHE A 207 -11.29 1.69 -14.86
C PHE A 207 -10.28 2.66 -15.44
N LYS A 208 -10.58 3.19 -16.63
CA LYS A 208 -9.78 4.26 -17.23
C LYS A 208 -10.24 5.59 -16.63
N PRO A 209 -9.36 6.59 -16.50
CA PRO A 209 -9.69 7.88 -15.88
C PRO A 209 -11.01 8.47 -16.40
N LYS A 210 -11.20 8.46 -17.73
CA LYS A 210 -12.40 9.00 -18.40
C LYS A 210 -13.73 8.32 -18.01
N ASP A 211 -13.69 7.10 -17.49
CA ASP A 211 -14.88 6.31 -17.20
C ASP A 211 -15.37 6.60 -15.77
N TYR A 212 -14.43 6.75 -14.84
CA TYR A 212 -14.72 6.84 -13.40
C TYR A 212 -14.31 8.16 -12.73
N ILE A 213 -13.64 9.08 -13.43
CA ILE A 213 -13.26 10.39 -12.92
C ILE A 213 -14.05 11.46 -13.69
N LEU A 214 -14.81 12.26 -12.94
CA LEU A 214 -15.56 13.43 -13.40
C LEU A 214 -14.70 14.71 -13.29
N PHE A 215 -15.32 15.87 -13.49
CA PHE A 215 -14.66 17.18 -13.34
C PHE A 215 -14.00 17.32 -11.94
N GLU A 216 -12.84 17.99 -11.89
CA GLU A 216 -12.09 18.27 -10.66
C GLU A 216 -11.69 17.04 -9.82
N SER A 217 -11.46 15.89 -10.46
CA SER A 217 -11.04 14.64 -9.78
C SER A 217 -12.12 14.00 -8.90
N THR A 218 -13.38 14.37 -9.08
CA THR A 218 -14.51 13.71 -8.38
C THR A 218 -14.77 12.34 -9.00
N LEU A 219 -14.99 11.29 -8.20
CA LEU A 219 -15.29 9.97 -8.77
C LEU A 219 -16.75 9.84 -9.23
N ASN A 220 -16.96 9.20 -10.38
CA ASN A 220 -18.27 8.80 -10.90
C ASN A 220 -18.78 7.58 -10.13
N GLN A 221 -19.44 7.84 -9.00
CA GLN A 221 -19.88 6.80 -8.07
C GLN A 221 -20.87 5.82 -8.71
N ASP A 222 -21.82 6.31 -9.51
CA ASP A 222 -22.82 5.48 -10.18
C ASP A 222 -22.18 4.49 -11.16
N PHE A 223 -21.20 4.95 -11.93
CA PHE A 223 -20.43 4.08 -12.81
C PHE A 223 -19.70 2.98 -12.02
N ILE A 224 -18.99 3.37 -10.96
CA ILE A 224 -18.24 2.43 -10.12
C ILE A 224 -19.19 1.40 -9.50
N ILE A 225 -20.29 1.84 -8.89
CA ILE A 225 -21.30 0.95 -8.30
C ILE A 225 -21.88 0.00 -9.35
N GLY A 226 -22.17 0.52 -10.55
CA GLY A 226 -22.65 -0.29 -11.67
C GLY A 226 -21.69 -1.42 -12.05
N GLU A 227 -20.40 -1.11 -12.22
CA GLU A 227 -19.38 -2.12 -12.53
C GLU A 227 -19.18 -3.13 -11.39
N LEU A 228 -19.23 -2.67 -10.15
CA LEU A 228 -19.10 -3.56 -8.99
C LEU A 228 -20.27 -4.53 -8.88
N ASN A 229 -21.50 -4.07 -9.11
CA ASN A 229 -22.67 -4.93 -9.08
C ASN A 229 -22.58 -6.03 -10.15
N LYS A 230 -22.04 -5.74 -11.34
CA LYS A 230 -21.79 -6.77 -12.37
C LYS A 230 -20.92 -7.90 -11.84
N VAL A 231 -19.80 -7.57 -11.18
CA VAL A 231 -18.91 -8.57 -10.57
C VAL A 231 -19.60 -9.32 -9.44
N LEU A 232 -20.33 -8.61 -8.58
CA LEU A 232 -20.99 -9.21 -7.41
C LEU A 232 -22.16 -10.11 -7.80
N ASP A 233 -22.89 -9.80 -8.87
CA ASP A 233 -24.01 -10.61 -9.36
C ASP A 233 -23.59 -12.01 -9.86
N GLU A 234 -22.31 -12.22 -10.17
CA GLU A 234 -21.76 -13.55 -10.50
C GLU A 234 -21.64 -14.48 -9.29
N VAL A 235 -21.49 -13.90 -8.10
CA VAL A 235 -21.30 -14.63 -6.83
C VAL A 235 -22.51 -14.55 -5.92
N ARG A 236 -23.46 -13.66 -6.24
CA ARG A 236 -24.73 -13.50 -5.54
C ARG A 236 -25.50 -14.82 -5.52
N PHE A 237 -26.02 -15.17 -4.36
CA PHE A 237 -26.88 -16.33 -4.20
C PHE A 237 -28.13 -16.17 -5.05
N LYS A 238 -28.36 -17.12 -5.95
CA LYS A 238 -29.57 -17.22 -6.77
C LYS A 238 -30.37 -18.42 -6.28
N PRO A 239 -31.53 -18.23 -5.64
CA PRO A 239 -32.38 -19.35 -5.27
C PRO A 239 -32.81 -20.10 -6.54
N LEU A 240 -32.91 -21.42 -6.44
CA LEU A 240 -33.50 -22.24 -7.49
C LEU A 240 -35.01 -21.90 -7.55
N THR A 241 -35.44 -21.27 -8.63
CA THR A 241 -36.85 -21.07 -8.98
C THR A 241 -37.42 -22.32 -9.62
#